data_AF-A0A1Q3S5Q6-F1
#
_entry.id   AF-A0A1Q3S5Q6-F1
#
_cell.length_a   1.000
_cell.length_b   1.000
_cell.length_c   1.000
_cell.angle_alpha   90.00
_cell.angle_beta   90.00
_cell.angle_gamma   90.00
#
_symmetry.space_group_name_H-M   'P 1'
#
loop_
_entity.id
_entity.type
_entity.pdbx_description
1 polymer ?
#
loop_
_entity_poly.entity_id
_entity_poly.type
_entity_poly.pdbx_seq_one_letter_code
_entity_poly.pdbx_strand_id
1 'polypeptide(L)'
;MTNTEIFGILILAFLAITFLQSGYDKIMDWKGNVEWLKGHFSKTFIKNQVPQSLLLILVLEVIAGALCVIGIAQLVMNGSTTFGHYGATFSCVTLLFLLFGQRIAKDYDGARTIVIYFIPAILAVYWL
;
A
#
# COMPACT_ATOMS: atom_id res chain seq x y z
N MET A 1 -23.02 14.99 3.30
CA MET A 1 -22.19 13.80 3.06
C MET A 1 -23.11 12.61 2.85
N THR A 2 -23.03 11.93 1.72
CA THR A 2 -23.86 10.75 1.39
C THR A 2 -23.29 9.47 2.04
N ASN A 3 -24.10 8.41 2.16
CA ASN A 3 -23.62 7.11 2.65
C ASN A 3 -22.46 6.57 1.78
N THR A 4 -22.51 6.84 0.48
CA THR A 4 -21.48 6.50 -0.50
C THR A 4 -20.15 7.21 -0.23
N GLU A 5 -20.19 8.49 0.13
CA GLU A 5 -19.00 9.26 0.51
C GLU A 5 -18.40 8.78 1.83
N ILE A 6 -19.24 8.49 2.83
CA ILE A 6 -18.78 7.94 4.13
C ILE A 6 -18.05 6.61 3.92
N PHE A 7 -18.61 5.72 3.10
CA PHE A 7 -17.99 4.44 2.76
C PHE A 7 -16.60 4.63 2.12
N GLY A 8 -16.51 5.52 1.13
CA GLY A 8 -15.25 5.89 0.49
C GLY A 8 -14.21 6.42 1.48
N ILE A 9 -14.61 7.36 2.34
CA ILE A 9 -13.73 7.95 3.36
C ILE A 9 -13.17 6.89 4.32
N LEU A 10 -14.00 5.94 4.77
CA LEU A 10 -13.57 4.90 5.70
C LEU A 10 -12.53 3.96 5.06
N ILE A 11 -12.73 3.55 3.80
CA ILE A 11 -11.74 2.71 3.12
C ILE A 11 -10.46 3.51 2.83
N LEU A 12 -10.57 4.77 2.38
CA LEU A 12 -9.39 5.61 2.16
C LEU A 12 -8.61 5.84 3.46
N ALA A 13 -9.29 6.00 4.59
CA ALA A 13 -8.63 6.16 5.89
C ALA A 13 -7.89 4.87 6.29
N PHE A 14 -8.52 3.70 6.07
CA PHE A 14 -7.86 2.41 6.28
C PHE A 14 -6.59 2.26 5.43
N LEU A 15 -6.65 2.60 4.13
CA LEU A 15 -5.50 2.54 3.23
C LEU A 15 -4.42 3.56 3.61
N ALA A 16 -4.82 4.79 3.95
CA ALA A 16 -3.90 5.84 4.40
C ALA A 16 -3.12 5.40 5.65
N ILE A 17 -3.81 4.89 6.68
CA ILE A 17 -3.15 4.39 7.90
C ILE A 17 -2.20 3.25 7.54
N THR A 18 -2.65 2.28 6.75
CA THR A 18 -1.85 1.12 6.35
C THR A 18 -0.54 1.53 5.67
N PHE A 19 -0.59 2.37 4.64
CA PHE A 19 0.59 2.71 3.86
C PHE A 19 1.46 3.79 4.51
N LEU A 20 0.88 4.79 5.16
CA LEU A 20 1.68 5.82 5.84
C LEU A 20 2.41 5.25 7.04
N GLN A 21 1.78 4.36 7.81
CA GLN A 21 2.44 3.69 8.93
C GLN A 21 3.53 2.73 8.42
N SER A 22 3.27 1.97 7.36
CA SER A 22 4.28 1.09 6.75
C SER A 22 5.47 1.87 6.17
N GLY A 23 5.22 3.02 5.57
CA GLY A 23 6.28 3.89 5.04
C GLY A 23 7.09 4.56 6.16
N TYR A 24 6.42 5.02 7.22
CA TYR A 24 7.07 5.60 8.39
C TYR A 24 8.04 4.60 9.06
N ASP A 25 7.60 3.35 9.25
CA ASP A 25 8.43 2.29 9.83
C ASP A 25 9.72 2.06 9.02
N LYS A 26 9.61 1.98 7.69
CA LYS A 26 10.77 1.83 6.78
C LYS A 26 11.75 2.99 6.87
N ILE A 27 11.25 4.23 7.02
CA ILE A 27 12.11 5.41 7.15
C ILE A 27 12.85 5.39 8.49
N MET A 28 12.15 5.03 9.57
CA MET A 28 12.71 5.06 10.92
C MET A 28 13.69 3.91 11.17
N ASP A 29 13.42 2.71 10.67
CA ASP A 29 14.31 1.56 10.77
C ASP A 29 14.67 0.99 9.40
N TRP A 30 15.32 1.81 8.58
CA TRP A 30 15.75 1.40 7.24
C TRP A 30 16.74 0.23 7.28
N LYS A 31 17.72 0.27 8.19
CA LYS A 31 18.78 -0.74 8.26
C LYS A 31 18.23 -2.09 8.72
N GLY A 32 17.39 -2.12 9.75
CA GLY A 32 16.75 -3.35 10.23
C GLY A 32 15.85 -3.97 9.16
N ASN A 33 15.05 -3.16 8.48
CA ASN A 33 14.21 -3.61 7.36
C ASN A 33 15.05 -4.23 6.23
N VAL A 34 16.14 -3.57 5.80
CA VAL A 34 17.04 -4.12 4.76
C VAL A 34 17.69 -5.43 5.21
N GLU A 35 18.14 -5.52 6.46
CA GLU A 35 18.77 -6.73 6.99
C GLU A 35 17.80 -7.91 7.03
N TRP A 36 16.60 -7.70 7.56
CA TRP A 36 15.55 -8.72 7.59
C TRP A 36 15.18 -9.18 6.16
N LEU A 37 14.97 -8.24 5.25
CA LEU A 37 14.62 -8.54 3.86
C LEU A 37 15.72 -9.27 3.10
N LYS A 38 17.00 -8.99 3.38
CA LYS A 38 18.12 -9.74 2.79
C LYS A 38 18.08 -11.21 3.20
N GLY A 39 17.73 -11.50 4.46
CA GLY A 39 17.49 -12.87 4.92
C GLY A 39 16.31 -13.52 4.21
N HIS A 40 15.16 -12.83 4.21
CA HIS A 40 13.91 -13.28 3.60
C HIS A 40 14.07 -13.61 2.10
N PHE A 41 14.76 -12.74 1.35
CA PHE A 41 14.97 -12.89 -0.09
C PHE A 41 16.28 -13.59 -0.49
N SER A 42 17.05 -14.13 0.46
CA SER A 42 18.39 -14.70 0.23
C SER A 42 18.47 -15.77 -0.88
N LYS A 43 17.41 -16.57 -1.04
CA LYS A 43 17.31 -17.66 -2.04
C LYS A 43 16.64 -17.24 -3.35
N THR A 44 16.45 -15.95 -3.56
CA THR A 44 15.69 -15.41 -4.70
C THR A 44 16.58 -14.63 -5.67
N PHE A 45 16.06 -14.35 -6.87
CA PHE A 45 16.81 -13.57 -7.86
C PHE A 45 16.94 -12.08 -7.48
N ILE A 46 16.10 -11.58 -6.55
CA ILE A 46 16.14 -10.18 -6.09
C ILE A 46 17.05 -9.95 -4.89
N LYS A 47 17.78 -10.97 -4.41
CA LYS A 47 18.65 -10.88 -3.22
C LYS A 47 19.64 -9.70 -3.22
N ASN A 48 20.11 -9.28 -4.39
CA ASN A 48 21.05 -8.17 -4.57
C ASN A 48 20.36 -6.80 -4.79
N GLN A 49 19.03 -6.80 -4.92
CA GLN A 49 18.20 -5.64 -5.23
C GLN A 49 17.26 -5.29 -4.06
N VAL A 50 17.48 -5.86 -2.87
CA VAL A 50 16.62 -5.67 -1.69
C VAL A 50 16.49 -4.19 -1.31
N PRO A 51 17.57 -3.40 -1.17
CA PRO A 51 17.45 -1.97 -0.83
C PRO A 51 16.66 -1.17 -1.88
N GLN A 52 16.86 -1.46 -3.16
CA GLN A 52 16.18 -0.80 -4.27
C GLN A 52 14.69 -1.16 -4.30
N SER A 53 14.37 -2.43 -4.05
CA SER A 53 12.99 -2.92 -3.95
C SER A 53 12.28 -2.28 -2.76
N LEU A 54 12.96 -2.18 -1.62
CA LEU A 54 12.41 -1.50 -0.43
C LEU A 54 12.14 -0.01 -0.70
N LEU A 55 13.04 0.67 -1.42
CA LEU A 55 12.86 2.07 -1.79
C LEU A 55 11.68 2.25 -2.73
N LEU A 56 11.54 1.38 -3.73
CA LEU A 56 10.40 1.40 -4.65
C LEU A 56 9.08 1.24 -3.88
N ILE A 57 9.00 0.26 -2.99
CA ILE A 57 7.82 0.06 -2.14
C ILE A 57 7.55 1.30 -1.30
N LEU A 58 8.55 1.85 -0.61
CA LEU A 58 8.39 3.06 0.20
C LEU A 58 7.82 4.24 -0.60
N VAL A 59 8.33 4.48 -1.80
CA VAL A 59 7.82 5.56 -2.68
C VAL A 59 6.36 5.31 -3.04
N LEU A 60 6.01 4.08 -3.43
CA LEU A 60 4.63 3.73 -3.76
C LEU A 60 3.69 3.85 -2.56
N GLU A 61 4.13 3.45 -1.36
CA GLU A 61 3.37 3.58 -0.11
C GLU A 61 3.10 5.03 0.24
N VAL A 62 4.11 5.90 0.16
CA VAL A 62 3.95 7.34 0.43
C VAL A 62 2.99 7.98 -0.57
N ILE A 63 3.10 7.66 -1.87
CA ILE A 63 2.18 8.16 -2.89
C ILE A 63 0.75 7.67 -2.63
N ALA A 64 0.57 6.37 -2.39
CA ALA A 64 -0.73 5.78 -2.10
C ALA A 64 -1.38 6.42 -0.87
N GLY A 65 -0.64 6.52 0.24
CA GLY A 65 -1.11 7.12 1.48
C GLY A 65 -1.45 8.60 1.34
N ALA A 66 -0.58 9.39 0.69
CA ALA A 66 -0.82 10.81 0.46
C ALA A 66 -2.06 11.05 -0.41
N LEU A 67 -2.21 10.29 -1.51
CA LEU A 67 -3.40 10.37 -2.36
C LEU A 67 -4.68 9.97 -1.62
N CYS A 68 -4.62 8.97 -0.73
CA CYS A 68 -5.78 8.63 0.10
C CYS A 68 -6.18 9.77 1.03
N VAL A 69 -5.22 10.45 1.68
CA VAL A 69 -5.50 11.61 2.54
C VAL A 69 -6.07 12.78 1.73
N ILE A 70 -5.47 13.08 0.57
CA ILE A 70 -5.97 14.12 -0.34
C ILE A 70 -7.37 13.75 -0.84
N GLY A 71 -7.63 12.49 -1.15
CA GLY A 71 -8.93 11.97 -1.58
C GLY A 71 -10.00 12.14 -0.51
N ILE A 72 -9.69 11.88 0.76
CA ILE A 72 -10.59 12.16 1.88
C ILE A 72 -10.93 13.65 1.94
N ALA A 73 -9.92 14.53 1.86
CA ALA A 73 -10.14 15.96 1.85
C ALA A 73 -11.01 16.41 0.66
N GLN A 74 -10.75 15.88 -0.54
CA GLN A 74 -11.52 16.17 -1.75
C GLN A 74 -12.99 15.75 -1.61
N LEU A 75 -13.24 14.52 -1.13
CA LEU A 75 -14.59 14.02 -0.89
C LEU A 75 -15.38 14.90 0.08
N VAL A 76 -14.75 15.31 1.19
CA VAL A 76 -15.39 16.19 2.19
C VAL A 76 -15.67 17.58 1.63
N MET A 77 -14.76 18.13 0.83
CA MET A 77 -14.88 19.52 0.36
C MET A 77 -15.85 19.69 -0.81
N ASN A 78 -15.88 18.75 -1.75
CA ASN A 78 -16.65 18.90 -2.99
C ASN A 78 -17.26 17.60 -3.54
N GLY A 79 -17.15 16.48 -2.81
CA GLY A 79 -17.71 15.20 -3.22
C GLY A 79 -17.02 14.52 -4.41
N SER A 80 -15.93 15.10 -4.94
CA SER A 80 -15.17 14.47 -6.02
C SER A 80 -14.33 13.31 -5.50
N THR A 81 -14.28 12.25 -6.30
CA THR A 81 -13.60 10.99 -5.95
C THR A 81 -12.24 10.83 -6.62
N THR A 82 -11.81 11.78 -7.48
CA THR A 82 -10.64 11.62 -8.37
C THR A 82 -9.37 11.21 -7.63
N PHE A 83 -8.99 11.94 -6.58
CA PHE A 83 -7.78 11.62 -5.81
C PHE A 83 -7.95 10.38 -4.95
N GLY A 84 -9.17 10.10 -4.48
CA GLY A 84 -9.51 8.86 -3.78
C GLY A 84 -9.32 7.63 -4.68
N HIS A 85 -9.80 7.70 -5.93
CA HIS A 85 -9.62 6.66 -6.94
C HIS A 85 -8.13 6.43 -7.25
N TYR A 86 -7.36 7.51 -7.41
CA TYR A 86 -5.91 7.41 -7.60
C TYR A 86 -5.21 6.79 -6.38
N GLY A 87 -5.58 7.19 -5.16
CA GLY A 87 -5.04 6.59 -3.93
C GLY A 87 -5.34 5.09 -3.83
N ALA A 88 -6.57 4.68 -4.13
CA ALA A 88 -6.97 3.27 -4.16
C ALA A 88 -6.23 2.48 -5.26
N THR A 89 -6.03 3.08 -6.44
CA THR A 89 -5.30 2.46 -7.55
C THR A 89 -3.84 2.24 -7.20
N PHE A 90 -3.16 3.27 -6.68
CA PHE A 90 -1.78 3.15 -6.21
C PHE A 90 -1.65 2.15 -5.06
N SER A 91 -2.63 2.09 -4.16
CA SER A 91 -2.71 1.08 -3.11
C SER A 91 -2.72 -0.35 -3.69
N CYS A 92 -3.54 -0.60 -4.70
CA CYS A 92 -3.59 -1.89 -5.40
C CYS A 92 -2.24 -2.22 -6.06
N VAL A 93 -1.62 -1.25 -6.74
CA VAL A 93 -0.31 -1.43 -7.36
C VAL A 93 0.74 -1.80 -6.31
N THR A 94 0.83 -1.08 -5.20
CA THR A 94 1.75 -1.38 -4.09
C THR A 94 1.55 -2.81 -3.56
N LEU A 95 0.29 -3.21 -3.33
CA LEU A 95 -0.04 -4.54 -2.85
C LEU A 95 0.31 -5.63 -3.87
N LEU A 96 0.18 -5.39 -5.17
CA LEU A 96 0.60 -6.33 -6.20
C LEU A 96 2.13 -6.53 -6.21
N PHE A 97 2.91 -5.46 -6.03
CA PHE A 97 4.37 -5.58 -5.87
C PHE A 97 4.74 -6.38 -4.61
N LEU A 98 4.08 -6.10 -3.48
CA LEU A 98 4.29 -6.85 -2.24
C LEU A 98 3.92 -8.33 -2.41
N LEU A 99 2.76 -8.63 -3.01
CA LEU A 99 2.31 -9.99 -3.32
C LEU A 99 3.34 -10.71 -4.19
N PHE A 100 3.84 -10.05 -5.23
CA PHE A 100 4.86 -10.61 -6.11
C PHE A 100 6.14 -10.95 -5.35
N GLY A 101 6.60 -10.06 -4.47
CA GLY A 101 7.70 -10.35 -3.54
C GLY A 101 7.46 -11.61 -2.72
N GLN A 102 6.31 -11.71 -2.04
CA GLN A 102 5.95 -12.89 -1.24
C GLN A 102 5.94 -14.18 -2.08
N ARG A 103 5.45 -14.13 -3.32
CA ARG A 103 5.47 -15.29 -4.24
C ARG A 103 6.87 -15.70 -4.64
N ILE A 104 7.77 -14.76 -4.89
CA ILE A 104 9.18 -15.05 -5.19
C ILE A 104 9.89 -15.69 -3.98
N ALA A 105 9.62 -15.19 -2.78
CA ALA A 105 10.15 -15.74 -1.53
C ALA A 105 9.52 -17.09 -1.13
N LYS A 106 8.45 -17.51 -1.82
CA LYS A 106 7.62 -18.67 -1.47
C LYS A 106 7.00 -18.56 -0.07
N ASP A 107 6.74 -17.34 0.39
CA ASP A 107 6.02 -17.07 1.62
C ASP A 107 4.51 -16.99 1.32
N TYR A 108 3.83 -18.12 1.53
CA TYR A 108 2.39 -18.23 1.26
C TYR A 108 1.52 -17.55 2.31
N ASP A 109 2.00 -17.45 3.55
CA ASP A 109 1.26 -16.80 4.64
C ASP A 109 1.38 -15.27 4.52
N GLY A 110 2.56 -14.76 4.16
CA GLY A 110 2.75 -13.38 3.73
C GLY A 110 1.86 -13.03 2.54
N ALA A 111 1.83 -13.86 1.51
CA ALA A 111 0.96 -13.66 0.34
C ALA A 111 -0.54 -13.64 0.71
N ARG A 112 -0.99 -14.49 1.65
CA ARG A 112 -2.37 -14.49 2.15
C ARG A 112 -2.73 -13.16 2.81
N THR A 113 -1.82 -12.63 3.64
CA THR A 113 -2.02 -11.35 4.32
C THR A 113 -2.23 -10.21 3.32
N ILE A 114 -1.46 -10.19 2.23
CA ILE A 114 -1.63 -9.17 1.17
C ILE A 114 -3.02 -9.22 0.52
N VAL A 115 -3.60 -10.41 0.33
CA VAL A 115 -4.96 -10.54 -0.24
C VAL A 115 -6.01 -9.88 0.67
N ILE A 116 -5.84 -9.96 2.00
CA ILE A 116 -6.76 -9.34 2.96
C ILE A 116 -6.77 -7.82 2.78
N TYR A 117 -5.63 -7.18 2.56
CA TYR A 117 -5.54 -5.74 2.28
C TYR A 117 -5.95 -5.39 0.85
N PHE A 118 -5.80 -6.31 -0.10
CA PHE A 118 -6.16 -6.10 -1.50
C PHE A 118 -7.67 -5.99 -1.70
N ILE A 119 -8.47 -6.76 -0.96
CA ILE A 119 -9.93 -6.72 -1.03
C ILE A 119 -10.50 -5.30 -0.80
N PRO A 120 -10.23 -4.61 0.33
CA PRO A 120 -10.71 -3.24 0.50
C PRO A 120 -10.10 -2.27 -0.51
N ALA A 121 -8.84 -2.46 -0.92
CA ALA A 121 -8.21 -1.59 -1.92
C ALA A 121 -8.92 -1.64 -3.28
N ILE A 122 -9.21 -2.84 -3.79
CA ILE A 122 -9.91 -2.99 -5.07
C ILE A 122 -11.38 -2.57 -4.99
N LEU A 123 -12.02 -2.76 -3.82
CA LEU A 123 -13.36 -2.22 -3.57
C LEU A 123 -13.37 -0.69 -3.64
N ALA A 124 -12.36 -0.01 -3.10
CA ALA A 124 -12.24 1.44 -3.23
C ALA A 124 -12.01 1.88 -4.68
N VAL A 125 -11.23 1.15 -5.48
CA VAL A 125 -11.08 1.44 -6.92
C VAL A 125 -12.41 1.35 -7.66
N TYR A 126 -13.24 0.37 -7.32
CA TYR A 126 -14.56 0.20 -7.94
C TYR A 126 -15.56 1.28 -7.51
N TRP A 127 -15.46 1.74 -6.26
CA TRP A 127 -16.46 2.62 -5.65
C TRP A 127 -16.22 4.12 -5.86
N LEU A 128 -14.95 4.52 -5.90
CA LEU A 128 -14.51 5.90 -6.05
C LEU A 128 -14.26 6.24 -7.51
#